data_AF-A0A2G8XVE8-F1
#
_entry.id   AF-A0A2G8XVE8-F1
#
_cell.length_a   1.000
_cell.length_b   1.000
_cell.length_c   1.000
_cell.angle_alpha   90.00
_cell.angle_beta   90.00
_cell.angle_gamma   90.00
#
_symmetry.space_group_name_H-M   'P 1'
#
loop_
_entity.id
_entity.type
_entity.pdbx_description
1 polymer ?
#
loop_
_entity_poly.entity_id
_entity_poly.type
_entity_poly.pdbx_seq_one_letter_code
_entity_poly.pdbx_strand_id
1 'polypeptide(L)'
;MGSALSACRCFEVEPFVDHISEVCPARDKAENGPQRGRNDRQGSDNAVDRSQVIYEGAYKDGKRHGFGVLLRPCGSRFEGFFLNDAANGFGKFVHPSGDAYEGQWKDNKAHGTGKFTHADGSFYEGQWVCDVQEGEGREQWIDGSSYAGSYRGGLKSGSGQFTFSDGSRYEGQFLENDIHGEGTYVWSDGKSYS
;
A
#
# COMPACT_ATOMS: atom_id res chain seq x y z
N MET A 1 30.93 23.22 -7.33
CA MET A 1 29.98 22.42 -8.13
C MET A 1 30.00 21.02 -7.58
N GLY A 2 28.88 20.56 -7.04
CA GLY A 2 28.79 19.30 -6.30
C GLY A 2 27.47 19.30 -5.53
N SER A 3 26.37 19.34 -6.27
CA SER A 3 25.02 19.21 -5.71
C SER A 3 24.89 17.80 -5.13
N ALA A 4 24.95 17.69 -3.81
CA ALA A 4 24.52 16.49 -3.12
C ALA A 4 23.04 16.26 -3.46
N LEU A 5 22.76 15.09 -4.02
CA LEU A 5 21.41 14.60 -4.30
C LEU A 5 20.60 14.70 -3.02
N SER A 6 19.62 15.61 -3.01
CA SER A 6 18.67 15.73 -1.92
C SER A 6 17.78 14.49 -1.98
N ALA A 7 18.15 13.47 -1.20
CA ALA A 7 17.28 12.36 -0.90
C ALA A 7 16.01 12.94 -0.28
N CYS A 8 14.84 12.62 -0.86
CA CYS A 8 13.55 12.96 -0.28
C CYS A 8 13.55 12.51 1.18
N ARG A 9 13.62 13.48 2.10
CA ARG A 9 13.47 13.23 3.53
C ARG A 9 11.98 13.00 3.78
N CYS A 10 11.56 11.77 3.60
CA CYS A 10 10.22 11.31 3.91
C CYS A 10 10.17 11.15 5.44
N PHE A 11 9.29 11.92 6.09
CA PHE A 11 9.05 11.86 7.53
C PHE A 11 8.74 10.41 7.93
N GLU A 12 9.17 9.98 9.12
CA GLU A 12 9.00 8.61 9.65
C GLU A 12 7.53 8.29 9.90
N VAL A 13 6.76 8.10 8.83
CA VAL A 13 5.49 7.38 8.84
C VAL A 13 5.80 5.96 8.42
N GLU A 14 5.33 4.99 9.20
CA GLU A 14 5.54 3.57 8.92
C GLU A 14 5.14 3.27 7.46
N PRO A 15 6.07 2.75 6.65
CA PRO A 15 5.87 2.64 5.22
C PRO A 15 4.73 1.68 4.93
N PHE A 16 3.81 2.16 4.10
CA PHE A 16 2.58 1.48 3.74
C PHE A 16 2.77 0.16 2.98
N VAL A 17 3.89 0.03 2.28
CA VAL A 17 4.32 -1.21 1.66
C VAL A 17 5.57 -1.66 2.41
N ASP A 18 5.47 -2.82 3.08
CA ASP A 18 6.64 -3.55 3.58
C ASP A 18 7.69 -3.54 2.47
N HIS A 19 8.82 -2.89 2.75
CA HIS A 19 9.83 -2.59 1.77
C HIS A 19 10.10 -3.83 0.93
N ILE A 20 10.01 -3.73 -0.41
CA ILE A 20 10.33 -4.84 -1.33
C ILE A 20 11.74 -5.42 -1.05
N SER A 21 12.58 -4.67 -0.33
CA SER A 21 13.92 -5.02 0.13
C SER A 21 14.02 -5.76 1.48
N GLU A 22 12.99 -5.83 2.32
CA GLU A 22 13.10 -6.42 3.67
C GLU A 22 12.07 -7.54 3.92
N VAL A 23 12.46 -8.46 4.80
CA VAL A 23 11.73 -9.70 5.12
C VAL A 23 10.35 -9.32 5.65
N CYS A 24 9.28 -9.88 5.07
CA CYS A 24 7.91 -9.65 5.55
C CYS A 24 7.84 -10.00 7.06
N PRO A 25 7.54 -9.06 7.98
CA PRO A 25 7.27 -9.43 9.37
C PRO A 25 6.00 -10.28 9.40
N ALA A 26 6.09 -11.47 9.98
CA ALA A 26 4.89 -12.25 10.26
C ALA A 26 4.03 -11.48 11.27
N ARG A 27 2.75 -11.25 10.97
CA ARG A 27 1.82 -10.83 12.03
C ARG A 27 1.73 -11.97 13.04
N ASP A 28 2.26 -11.75 14.23
CA ASP A 28 2.17 -12.68 15.35
C ASP A 28 0.71 -13.09 15.56
N LYS A 29 0.39 -14.35 15.24
CA LYS A 29 -0.84 -14.96 15.73
C LYS A 29 -0.60 -15.31 17.19
N ALA A 30 -1.40 -14.73 18.07
CA ALA A 30 -1.39 -14.99 19.51
C ALA A 30 -1.31 -16.50 19.81
N GLU A 31 -0.24 -16.91 20.49
CA GLU A 31 -0.04 -18.26 20.98
C GLU A 31 -0.92 -18.51 22.22
N ASN A 32 -1.61 -19.65 22.27
CA ASN A 32 -2.14 -20.23 23.51
C ASN A 32 -2.17 -21.77 23.43
N GLY A 33 -1.08 -22.42 23.89
CA GLY A 33 -1.04 -23.72 24.59
C GLY A 33 -1.31 -25.05 23.82
N PRO A 34 -1.09 -26.22 24.45
CA PRO A 34 0.23 -26.85 24.57
C PRO A 34 0.36 -28.24 23.88
N GLN A 35 1.63 -28.66 23.75
CA GLN A 35 2.14 -29.85 23.06
C GLN A 35 1.55 -31.21 23.49
N ARG A 36 1.45 -32.15 22.52
CA ARG A 36 1.87 -33.58 22.67
C ARG A 36 1.76 -34.37 21.36
N GLY A 37 2.75 -35.23 21.10
CA GLY A 37 2.58 -36.46 20.31
C GLY A 37 3.60 -36.69 19.19
N ARG A 38 4.61 -37.52 19.45
CA ARG A 38 5.50 -38.12 18.41
C ARG A 38 4.72 -39.14 17.58
N ASN A 39 5.03 -39.26 16.28
CA ASN A 39 5.28 -40.56 15.66
C ASN A 39 5.92 -40.44 14.27
N ASP A 40 6.93 -41.29 14.06
CA ASP A 40 7.68 -41.48 12.83
C ASP A 40 6.81 -42.05 11.70
N ARG A 41 6.88 -41.46 10.50
CA ARG A 41 6.63 -42.14 9.22
C ARG A 41 7.54 -41.59 8.13
N GLN A 42 8.37 -42.47 7.58
CA GLN A 42 9.08 -42.29 6.32
C GLN A 42 8.08 -42.03 5.19
N GLY A 43 8.25 -40.89 4.52
CA GLY A 43 7.64 -40.56 3.25
C GLY A 43 8.61 -39.64 2.52
N SER A 44 9.08 -40.08 1.34
CA SER A 44 9.89 -39.26 0.44
C SER A 44 9.01 -38.17 -0.17
N ASP A 45 8.79 -37.09 0.56
CA ASP A 45 8.29 -35.86 -0.02
C ASP A 45 9.46 -35.13 -0.65
N ASN A 46 9.32 -34.79 -1.94
CA ASN A 46 10.15 -33.76 -2.57
C ASN A 46 9.91 -32.46 -1.79
N ALA A 47 10.72 -32.22 -0.76
CA ALA A 47 10.78 -30.97 -0.06
C ALA A 47 11.31 -29.92 -1.04
N VAL A 48 10.39 -29.28 -1.76
CA VAL A 48 10.70 -28.05 -2.48
C VAL A 48 11.23 -27.09 -1.43
N ASP A 49 12.49 -26.70 -1.58
CA ASP A 49 13.12 -25.71 -0.73
C ASP A 49 12.39 -24.37 -0.90
N ARG A 50 11.41 -24.11 -0.02
CA ARG A 50 10.60 -22.89 -0.02
C ARG A 50 11.37 -21.68 0.53
N SER A 51 12.69 -21.76 0.67
CA SER A 51 13.51 -20.70 1.25
C SER A 51 14.03 -19.66 0.24
N GLN A 52 13.88 -19.90 -1.07
CA GLN A 52 14.49 -19.03 -2.08
C GLN A 52 13.55 -17.94 -2.61
N VAL A 53 14.09 -16.73 -2.79
CA VAL A 53 13.49 -15.67 -3.60
C VAL A 53 13.59 -16.06 -5.07
N ILE A 54 12.45 -16.11 -5.75
CA ILE A 54 12.37 -16.44 -7.19
C ILE A 54 12.19 -15.14 -7.96
N TYR A 55 13.03 -14.91 -8.96
CA TYR A 55 12.86 -13.81 -9.90
C TYR A 55 12.83 -14.34 -11.33
N GLU A 56 11.82 -13.94 -12.09
CA GLU A 56 11.68 -14.20 -13.51
C GLU A 56 11.58 -12.85 -14.23
N GLY A 57 12.61 -12.48 -14.98
CA GLY A 57 12.65 -11.20 -15.68
C GLY A 57 14.01 -10.89 -16.27
N ALA A 58 14.11 -9.70 -16.86
CA ALA A 58 15.35 -9.27 -17.49
C ALA A 58 16.40 -8.82 -16.47
N TYR A 59 17.66 -8.98 -16.87
CA TYR A 59 18.82 -8.50 -16.12
C TYR A 59 19.64 -7.57 -17.00
N LYS A 60 20.24 -6.57 -16.37
CA LYS A 60 21.27 -5.70 -16.97
C LYS A 60 22.38 -5.49 -15.96
N ASP A 61 23.62 -5.76 -16.38
CA ASP A 61 24.82 -5.62 -15.53
C ASP A 61 24.71 -6.40 -14.20
N GLY A 62 24.11 -7.60 -14.24
CA GLY A 62 23.91 -8.46 -13.07
C GLY A 62 22.77 -8.03 -12.14
N LYS A 63 22.03 -6.96 -12.47
CA LYS A 63 20.91 -6.44 -11.68
C LYS A 63 19.58 -6.64 -12.38
N ARG A 64 18.49 -6.82 -11.62
CA ARG A 64 17.13 -6.88 -12.16
C ARG A 64 16.83 -5.57 -12.90
N HIS A 65 16.32 -5.70 -14.12
CA HIS A 65 16.10 -4.56 -15.01
C HIS A 65 14.97 -4.85 -16.00
N GLY A 66 14.16 -3.85 -16.32
CA GLY A 66 12.99 -4.04 -17.19
C GLY A 66 11.87 -4.77 -16.46
N PHE A 67 10.94 -5.35 -17.21
CA PHE A 67 9.80 -6.06 -16.63
C PHE A 67 10.23 -7.40 -16.00
N GLY A 68 9.64 -7.74 -14.87
CA GLY A 68 9.81 -9.05 -14.24
C GLY A 68 8.84 -9.32 -13.10
N VAL A 69 8.88 -10.56 -12.62
CA VAL A 69 8.10 -11.08 -11.51
C VAL A 69 9.05 -11.53 -10.40
N LEU A 70 8.78 -11.08 -9.18
CA LEU A 70 9.51 -11.44 -7.97
C LEU A 70 8.55 -12.13 -7.01
N LEU A 71 8.87 -13.37 -6.62
CA LEU A 71 8.18 -14.13 -5.59
C LEU A 71 9.11 -14.29 -4.39
N ARG A 72 8.63 -13.94 -3.20
CA ARG A 72 9.38 -14.10 -1.95
C ARG A 72 8.91 -15.35 -1.18
N PRO A 73 9.76 -15.92 -0.31
CA PRO A 73 9.37 -17.03 0.58
C PRO A 73 8.14 -16.76 1.44
N CYS A 74 7.92 -15.50 1.87
CA CYS A 74 6.71 -15.12 2.61
C CYS A 74 5.41 -15.25 1.79
N GLY A 75 5.50 -15.44 0.47
CA GLY A 75 4.35 -15.52 -0.45
C GLY A 75 3.98 -14.19 -1.09
N SER A 76 4.68 -13.10 -0.75
CA SER A 76 4.50 -11.82 -1.44
C SER A 76 5.00 -11.90 -2.88
N ARG A 77 4.29 -11.18 -3.75
CA ARG A 77 4.55 -11.15 -5.18
C ARG A 77 4.64 -9.72 -5.65
N PHE A 78 5.68 -9.40 -6.41
CA PHE A 78 5.75 -8.18 -7.20
C PHE A 78 5.81 -8.54 -8.67
N GLU A 79 5.06 -7.83 -9.50
CA GLU A 79 5.08 -7.93 -10.96
C GLU A 79 5.12 -6.52 -11.53
N GLY A 80 6.19 -6.18 -12.25
CA GLY A 80 6.35 -4.83 -12.76
C GLY A 80 7.76 -4.53 -13.24
N PHE A 81 8.04 -3.23 -13.41
CA PHE A 81 9.33 -2.76 -13.89
C PHE A 81 10.36 -2.63 -12.76
N PHE A 82 11.58 -3.03 -13.09
CA PHE A 82 12.77 -2.92 -12.26
C PHE A 82 13.80 -2.01 -12.94
N LEU A 83 14.52 -1.24 -12.12
CA LEU A 83 15.71 -0.50 -12.50
C LEU A 83 16.77 -0.71 -11.44
N ASN A 84 17.87 -1.39 -11.80
CA ASN A 84 19.00 -1.65 -10.91
C ASN A 84 18.58 -2.30 -9.58
N ASP A 85 17.86 -3.41 -9.66
CA ASP A 85 17.30 -4.15 -8.51
C ASP A 85 16.15 -3.50 -7.75
N ALA A 86 15.75 -2.26 -8.07
CA ALA A 86 14.64 -1.61 -7.41
C ALA A 86 13.39 -1.56 -8.29
N ALA A 87 12.21 -1.80 -7.70
CA ALA A 87 10.94 -1.55 -8.36
C ALA A 87 10.85 -0.07 -8.75
N ASN A 88 10.66 0.16 -10.05
CA ASN A 88 10.74 1.48 -10.68
C ASN A 88 9.89 1.49 -11.95
N GLY A 89 8.94 2.42 -12.07
CA GLY A 89 7.93 2.42 -13.12
C GLY A 89 6.63 1.76 -12.66
N PHE A 90 5.80 1.25 -13.57
CA PHE A 90 4.54 0.62 -13.16
C PHE A 90 4.75 -0.80 -12.61
N GLY A 91 3.94 -1.17 -11.62
CA GLY A 91 3.97 -2.51 -11.06
C GLY A 91 2.85 -2.78 -10.06
N LYS A 92 2.62 -4.06 -9.81
CA LYS A 92 1.67 -4.58 -8.84
C LYS A 92 2.39 -5.39 -7.76
N PHE A 93 2.19 -4.99 -6.52
CA PHE A 93 2.60 -5.73 -5.34
C PHE A 93 1.39 -6.37 -4.67
N VAL A 94 1.50 -7.63 -4.28
CA VAL A 94 0.50 -8.37 -3.52
C VAL A 94 1.16 -8.94 -2.27
N HIS A 95 0.65 -8.57 -1.11
CA HIS A 95 1.06 -9.09 0.18
C HIS A 95 0.27 -10.38 0.52
N PRO A 96 0.85 -11.35 1.25
CA PRO A 96 0.15 -12.57 1.66
C PRO A 96 -1.12 -12.35 2.48
N SER A 97 -1.26 -11.18 3.13
CA SER A 97 -2.50 -10.80 3.84
C SER A 97 -3.68 -10.61 2.89
N GLY A 98 -3.44 -10.37 1.60
CA GLY A 98 -4.43 -9.95 0.61
C GLY A 98 -4.34 -8.47 0.23
N ASP A 99 -3.57 -7.67 0.98
CA ASP A 99 -3.33 -6.26 0.63
C ASP A 99 -2.55 -6.17 -0.68
N ALA A 100 -2.89 -5.20 -1.52
CA ALA A 100 -2.27 -5.03 -2.82
C ALA A 100 -2.08 -3.55 -3.18
N TYR A 101 -0.94 -3.23 -3.77
CA TYR A 101 -0.69 -1.94 -4.43
C TYR A 101 -0.52 -2.15 -5.93
N GLU A 102 -1.15 -1.32 -6.73
CA GLU A 102 -0.99 -1.28 -8.18
C GLU A 102 -0.83 0.17 -8.64
N GLY A 103 0.32 0.51 -9.21
CA GLY A 103 0.62 1.91 -9.52
C GLY A 103 2.06 2.13 -9.93
N GLN A 104 2.49 3.38 -9.83
CA GLN A 104 3.86 3.76 -10.12
C GLN A 104 4.76 3.53 -8.89
N TRP A 105 5.99 3.12 -9.18
CA TRP A 105 7.02 2.82 -8.20
C TRP A 105 8.24 3.66 -8.50
N LYS A 106 8.93 4.05 -7.43
CA LYS A 106 10.24 4.68 -7.49
C LYS A 106 11.09 4.17 -6.35
N ASP A 107 12.22 3.56 -6.68
CA ASP A 107 13.18 3.05 -5.71
C ASP A 107 12.55 2.16 -4.61
N ASN A 108 11.73 1.19 -5.02
CA ASN A 108 10.96 0.27 -4.14
C ASN A 108 9.83 0.91 -3.33
N LYS A 109 9.45 2.15 -3.64
CA LYS A 109 8.36 2.88 -2.98
C LYS A 109 7.21 3.18 -3.90
N ALA A 110 6.00 3.14 -3.37
CA ALA A 110 4.82 3.71 -3.99
C ALA A 110 5.08 5.19 -4.32
N HIS A 111 4.82 5.58 -5.56
CA HIS A 111 5.08 6.94 -6.04
C HIS A 111 4.09 7.30 -7.15
N GLY A 112 3.95 8.58 -7.48
CA GLY A 112 3.07 9.00 -8.58
C GLY A 112 1.63 8.55 -8.39
N THR A 113 0.95 8.05 -9.41
CA THR A 113 -0.44 7.56 -9.29
C THR A 113 -0.50 6.07 -9.01
N GLY A 114 -1.38 5.66 -8.10
CA GLY A 114 -1.62 4.25 -7.80
C GLY A 114 -2.84 4.00 -6.94
N LYS A 115 -3.23 2.73 -6.87
CA LYS A 115 -4.31 2.24 -6.05
C LYS A 115 -3.78 1.20 -5.08
N PHE A 116 -4.14 1.38 -3.82
CA PHE A 116 -3.97 0.34 -2.82
C PHE A 116 -5.31 -0.18 -2.36
N THR A 117 -5.41 -1.50 -2.30
CA THR A 117 -6.59 -2.21 -1.86
C THR A 117 -6.22 -3.06 -0.66
N HIS A 118 -6.93 -2.87 0.45
CA HIS A 118 -6.84 -3.74 1.60
C HIS A 118 -7.47 -5.11 1.30
N ALA A 119 -7.10 -6.13 2.07
CA ALA A 119 -7.68 -7.47 1.96
C ALA A 119 -9.22 -7.50 2.13
N ASP A 120 -9.80 -6.52 2.83
CA ASP A 120 -11.24 -6.39 3.05
C ASP A 120 -11.99 -5.69 1.90
N GLY A 121 -11.25 -5.22 0.88
CA GLY A 121 -11.78 -4.52 -0.30
C GLY A 121 -11.87 -3.00 -0.16
N SER A 122 -11.63 -2.43 1.03
CA SER A 122 -11.42 -1.00 1.18
C SER A 122 -10.17 -0.55 0.42
N PHE A 123 -10.13 0.70 -0.05
CA PHE A 123 -9.03 1.16 -0.88
C PHE A 123 -8.77 2.65 -0.77
N TYR A 124 -7.55 3.02 -1.17
CA TYR A 124 -7.18 4.38 -1.57
C TYR A 124 -6.69 4.35 -3.02
N GLU A 125 -7.11 5.33 -3.81
CA GLU A 125 -6.68 5.54 -5.19
C GLU A 125 -6.34 7.02 -5.38
N GLY A 126 -5.10 7.33 -5.74
CA GLY A 126 -4.65 8.71 -5.79
C GLY A 126 -3.16 8.85 -6.02
N GLN A 127 -2.64 10.00 -5.60
CA GLN A 127 -1.23 10.35 -5.71
C GLN A 127 -0.43 9.89 -4.48
N TRP A 128 0.82 9.50 -4.73
CA TRP A 128 1.72 8.89 -3.77
C TRP A 128 3.10 9.53 -3.86
N VAL A 129 3.73 9.73 -2.71
CA VAL A 129 5.12 10.16 -2.59
C VAL A 129 5.78 9.36 -1.48
N CYS A 130 6.77 8.53 -1.79
CA CYS A 130 7.52 7.74 -0.79
C CYS A 130 6.61 6.83 0.07
N ASP A 131 5.72 6.04 -0.53
CA ASP A 131 4.75 5.20 0.23
C ASP A 131 3.68 6.00 0.99
N VAL A 132 3.61 7.33 0.84
CA VAL A 132 2.65 8.20 1.54
C VAL A 132 1.64 8.78 0.57
N GLN A 133 0.36 8.81 0.96
CA GLN A 133 -0.71 9.48 0.21
C GLN A 133 -0.46 10.99 0.19
N GLU A 134 -0.52 11.59 -0.99
CA GLU A 134 -0.26 13.02 -1.20
C GLU A 134 -1.19 13.54 -2.29
N GLY A 135 -1.45 14.85 -2.34
CA GLY A 135 -2.22 15.47 -3.41
C GLY A 135 -3.65 14.92 -3.52
N GLU A 136 -4.19 14.78 -4.73
CA GLU A 136 -5.60 14.36 -4.89
C GLU A 136 -5.76 12.83 -4.79
N GLY A 137 -6.77 12.39 -4.05
CA GLY A 137 -7.09 10.98 -3.89
C GLY A 137 -8.54 10.70 -3.51
N ARG A 138 -8.92 9.44 -3.66
CA ARG A 138 -10.20 8.89 -3.24
C ARG A 138 -9.98 7.66 -2.36
N GLU A 139 -10.64 7.65 -1.21
CA GLU A 139 -10.66 6.53 -0.28
C GLU A 139 -12.09 6.00 -0.14
N GLN A 140 -12.23 4.68 -0.04
CA GLN A 140 -13.50 4.02 0.17
C GLN A 140 -13.35 2.93 1.22
N TRP A 141 -14.23 2.94 2.22
CA TRP A 141 -14.24 1.98 3.32
C TRP A 141 -15.28 0.88 3.08
N ILE A 142 -15.13 -0.22 3.82
CA ILE A 142 -16.00 -1.41 3.71
C ILE A 142 -17.47 -1.12 4.07
N ASP A 143 -17.72 -0.12 4.92
CA ASP A 143 -19.07 0.29 5.30
C ASP A 143 -19.79 1.11 4.20
N GLY A 144 -19.09 1.40 3.09
CA GLY A 144 -19.60 2.19 1.98
C GLY A 144 -19.34 3.69 2.11
N SER A 145 -18.82 4.16 3.24
CA SER A 145 -18.34 5.55 3.34
C SER A 145 -17.20 5.79 2.36
N SER A 146 -17.00 7.05 1.96
CA SER A 146 -15.91 7.43 1.07
C SER A 146 -15.48 8.87 1.24
N TYR A 147 -14.23 9.15 0.89
CA TYR A 147 -13.67 10.49 0.84
C TYR A 147 -13.06 10.72 -0.54
N ALA A 148 -13.24 11.92 -1.09
CA ALA A 148 -12.53 12.38 -2.27
C ALA A 148 -12.05 13.81 -2.03
N GLY A 149 -10.76 14.06 -2.15
CA GLY A 149 -10.17 15.36 -1.90
C GLY A 149 -8.67 15.31 -1.74
N SER A 150 -8.10 16.39 -1.21
CA SER A 150 -6.65 16.51 -1.09
C SER A 150 -6.10 15.81 0.17
N TYR A 151 -4.89 15.29 0.03
CA TYR A 151 -4.10 14.61 1.03
C TYR A 151 -2.74 15.29 1.16
N ARG A 152 -2.20 15.31 2.37
CA ARG A 152 -0.85 15.79 2.65
C ARG A 152 -0.25 14.91 3.74
N GLY A 153 0.88 14.26 3.45
CA GLY A 153 1.55 13.43 4.43
C GLY A 153 0.69 12.29 4.99
N GLY A 154 -0.18 11.70 4.17
CA GLY A 154 -1.05 10.58 4.59
C GLY A 154 -2.36 11.01 5.26
N LEU A 155 -2.60 12.31 5.41
CA LEU A 155 -3.78 12.84 6.10
C LEU A 155 -4.64 13.64 5.12
N LYS A 156 -5.97 13.58 5.28
CA LYS A 156 -6.91 14.44 4.55
C LYS A 156 -6.64 15.89 4.93
N SER A 157 -6.49 16.75 3.93
CA SER A 157 -6.09 18.15 4.11
C SER A 157 -6.60 19.01 2.96
N GLY A 158 -7.01 20.25 3.21
CA GLY A 158 -7.56 21.12 2.17
C GLY A 158 -9.00 20.78 1.84
N SER A 159 -9.41 20.92 0.58
CA SER A 159 -10.81 20.72 0.20
C SER A 159 -11.12 19.26 -0.09
N GLY A 160 -12.30 18.80 0.32
CA GLY A 160 -12.76 17.45 -0.01
C GLY A 160 -14.25 17.25 0.24
N GLN A 161 -14.72 16.08 -0.18
CA GLN A 161 -16.06 15.59 0.08
C GLN A 161 -15.95 14.26 0.83
N PHE A 162 -16.59 14.18 1.99
CA PHE A 162 -16.79 12.95 2.74
C PHE A 162 -18.24 12.52 2.59
N THR A 163 -18.48 11.33 2.06
CA THR A 163 -19.80 10.70 1.99
C THR A 163 -19.88 9.61 3.05
N PHE A 164 -20.84 9.73 3.96
CA PHE A 164 -21.10 8.76 5.01
C PHE A 164 -21.87 7.56 4.45
N SER A 165 -21.82 6.44 5.17
CA SER A 165 -22.50 5.20 4.77
C SER A 165 -24.04 5.31 4.76
N ASP A 166 -24.60 6.30 5.46
CA ASP A 166 -26.04 6.62 5.44
C ASP A 166 -26.47 7.51 4.24
N GLY A 167 -25.52 7.88 3.37
CA GLY A 167 -25.75 8.73 2.20
C GLY A 167 -25.71 10.24 2.49
N SER A 168 -25.56 10.66 3.75
CA SER A 168 -25.21 12.04 4.05
C SER A 168 -23.81 12.37 3.55
N ARG A 169 -23.51 13.65 3.33
CA ARG A 169 -22.17 14.07 2.90
C ARG A 169 -21.78 15.41 3.50
N TYR A 170 -20.49 15.61 3.69
CA TYR A 170 -19.87 16.89 3.99
C TYR A 170 -18.97 17.29 2.83
N GLU A 171 -19.05 18.53 2.39
CA GLU A 171 -18.15 19.12 1.38
C GLU A 171 -17.55 20.41 1.93
N GLY A 172 -16.24 20.45 2.14
CA GLY A 172 -15.59 21.58 2.81
C GLY A 172 -14.12 21.34 3.07
N GLN A 173 -13.58 22.07 4.06
CA GLN A 173 -12.16 21.95 4.40
C GLN A 173 -11.89 20.79 5.38
N PHE A 174 -10.68 20.25 5.28
CA PHE A 174 -10.14 19.22 6.14
C PHE A 174 -8.75 19.64 6.62
N LEU A 175 -8.42 19.28 7.85
CA LEU A 175 -7.09 19.46 8.42
C LEU A 175 -6.75 18.24 9.27
N GLU A 176 -5.71 17.51 8.90
CA GLU A 176 -5.22 16.35 9.66
C GLU A 176 -6.30 15.28 9.91
N ASN A 177 -7.10 14.97 8.89
CA ASN A 177 -8.29 14.10 8.91
C ASN A 177 -9.57 14.68 9.54
N ASP A 178 -9.50 15.81 10.24
CA ASP A 178 -10.68 16.42 10.83
C ASP A 178 -11.40 17.34 9.84
N ILE A 179 -12.74 17.34 9.91
CA ILE A 179 -13.56 18.37 9.27
C ILE A 179 -13.17 19.73 9.86
N HIS A 180 -12.86 20.70 9.01
CA HIS A 180 -12.33 22.00 9.41
C HIS A 180 -12.92 23.12 8.56
N GLY A 181 -12.82 24.37 9.04
CA GLY A 181 -13.18 25.56 8.26
C GLY A 181 -14.63 25.59 7.77
N GLU A 182 -14.83 26.22 6.62
CA GLU A 182 -16.13 26.32 5.96
C GLU A 182 -16.45 25.05 5.18
N GLY A 183 -17.72 24.64 5.21
CA GLY A 183 -18.21 23.51 4.45
C GLY A 183 -19.71 23.36 4.55
N THR A 184 -20.28 22.56 3.65
CA THR A 184 -21.70 22.26 3.60
C THR A 184 -21.93 20.80 3.94
N TYR A 185 -22.72 20.56 4.99
CA TYR A 185 -23.25 19.24 5.30
C TYR A 185 -24.61 19.06 4.63
N VAL A 186 -24.81 17.94 3.95
CA VAL A 186 -26.08 17.57 3.32
C VAL A 186 -26.55 16.25 3.91
N TRP A 187 -27.72 16.27 4.55
CA TRP A 187 -28.35 15.06 5.09
C TRP A 187 -28.85 14.16 3.97
N SER A 188 -29.10 12.89 4.29
CA SER A 188 -29.66 11.92 3.33
C SER A 188 -31.06 12.29 2.83
N ASP A 189 -31.80 13.14 3.57
CA ASP A 189 -33.09 13.71 3.16
C ASP A 189 -32.97 14.93 2.23
N GLY A 190 -31.73 15.36 1.91
CA GLY A 190 -31.43 16.46 1.02
C GLY A 190 -31.40 17.85 1.68
N LYS A 191 -31.71 17.98 2.97
CA LYS A 191 -31.49 19.24 3.68
C LYS A 191 -30.00 19.55 3.73
N SER A 192 -29.62 20.82 3.91
CA SER A 192 -28.23 21.23 4.02
C SER A 192 -27.98 22.27 5.11
N TYR A 193 -26.75 22.28 5.64
CA TYR A 193 -26.22 23.26 6.58
C TYR A 193 -24.87 23.75 6.07
N SER A 194 -24.66 25.07 6.04
CA SER A 194 -23.46 25.75 5.54
C SER A 194 -22.98 26.79 6.52
#